data_AF-A0A2G8Y1B6-F1
#
_entry.id   AF-A0A2G8Y1B6-F1
#
_cell.length_a   1.000
_cell.length_b   1.000
_cell.length_c   1.000
_cell.angle_alpha   90.00
_cell.angle_beta   90.00
_cell.angle_gamma   90.00
#
_symmetry.space_group_name_H-M   'P 1'
#
loop_
_entity.id
_entity.type
_entity.pdbx_description
1 polymer ?
#
loop_
_entity_poly.entity_id
_entity_poly.type
_entity_poly.pdbx_seq_one_letter_code
_entity_poly.pdbx_strand_id
1 'polypeptide(L)'
;RSVYPEVSPVARYLLTAPGKRFRPVLLLILRQALLSLNVTSRSEPGDESASLRSRSLSPSGSASPLLSCGAAFSAKSQTRRKDGLELCMVHVAELIHTASLMHDDVIDGADTRRGQPATHRRFCNKTAILGGDFLLSRGNGIVAMCGSTEVMMRMSSVIESLVKGELIQALSDSRGDLESALRTYLTKTYHKTASLIAESCACLAILMGLPSRWVTWSADFGACVGMAFQLYDDELDFTASSENLGKPALNDLRSGLVTAPLLMAALEEEARGASAKGEARTILERRADREGDVEKAIKLIFASDAMPRSQLMGRLYVRRATELLEELTAEIGTSSLGGSDGDAAKKAAIPDACRALAALLQATLQRRSG
;
A
#
# COMPACT_ATOMS: atom_id res chain seq x y z
N ARG A 1 -6.63 -6.23 -30.41
CA ARG A 1 -5.17 -6.50 -30.34
C ARG A 1 -4.54 -5.42 -29.47
N SER A 2 -3.55 -5.76 -28.62
CA SER A 2 -2.84 -4.74 -27.82
C SER A 2 -2.14 -3.75 -28.75
N VAL A 3 -2.15 -2.46 -28.40
CA VAL A 3 -1.37 -1.41 -29.11
C VAL A 3 0.14 -1.67 -28.99
N TYR A 4 0.55 -2.44 -27.97
CA TYR A 4 1.94 -2.82 -27.70
C TYR A 4 2.04 -4.35 -27.62
N PRO A 5 2.26 -5.05 -28.74
CA PRO A 5 2.26 -6.52 -28.78
C PRO A 5 3.47 -7.14 -28.08
N GLU A 6 4.60 -6.43 -27.99
CA GLU A 6 5.85 -6.95 -27.40
C GLU A 6 5.86 -6.85 -25.86
N VAL A 7 5.27 -5.78 -25.30
CA VAL A 7 5.28 -5.52 -23.85
C VAL A 7 4.05 -6.11 -23.14
N SER A 8 2.94 -6.27 -23.86
CA SER A 8 1.70 -6.79 -23.28
C SER A 8 1.80 -8.22 -22.70
N PRO A 9 2.53 -9.18 -23.31
CA PRO A 9 2.72 -10.51 -22.73
C PRO A 9 3.49 -10.47 -21.41
N VAL A 10 4.49 -9.59 -21.33
CA VAL A 10 5.37 -9.40 -20.18
C VAL A 10 4.60 -8.81 -19.01
N ALA A 11 3.84 -7.73 -19.26
CA ALA A 11 2.97 -7.12 -18.26
C ALA A 11 1.87 -8.09 -17.77
N ARG A 12 1.31 -8.92 -18.65
CA ARG A 12 0.30 -9.92 -18.27
C ARG A 12 0.86 -11.04 -17.40
N TYR A 13 2.10 -11.45 -17.64
CA TYR A 13 2.73 -12.57 -16.95
C TYR A 13 2.57 -12.44 -15.43
N LEU A 14 3.00 -11.30 -14.86
CA LEU A 14 2.89 -11.09 -13.41
C LEU A 14 1.47 -10.73 -12.94
N LEU A 15 0.70 -9.98 -13.74
CA LEU A 15 -0.70 -9.64 -13.41
C LEU A 15 -1.60 -10.87 -13.30
N THR A 16 -1.34 -11.91 -14.09
CA THR A 16 -2.10 -13.18 -14.05
C THR A 16 -1.58 -14.17 -13.03
N ALA A 17 -0.38 -13.95 -12.47
CA ALA A 17 0.17 -14.82 -11.44
C ALA A 17 -0.66 -14.72 -10.14
N PRO A 18 -0.90 -15.85 -9.46
CA PRO A 18 -1.65 -15.87 -8.20
C PRO A 18 -0.97 -14.98 -7.16
N GLY A 19 -1.73 -14.13 -6.49
CA GLY A 19 -1.21 -13.22 -5.46
C GLY A 19 -2.28 -12.91 -4.41
N LYS A 20 -1.86 -12.36 -3.27
CA LYS A 20 -2.73 -12.13 -2.10
C LYS A 20 -3.89 -11.15 -2.37
N ARG A 21 -3.86 -10.38 -3.48
CA ARG A 21 -4.86 -9.38 -3.91
C ARG A 21 -5.36 -8.44 -2.79
N PHE A 22 -4.49 -8.18 -1.81
CA PHE A 22 -4.86 -7.42 -0.61
C PHE A 22 -5.24 -5.97 -0.90
N ARG A 23 -4.43 -5.25 -1.68
CA ARG A 23 -4.67 -3.83 -1.98
C ARG A 23 -5.99 -3.62 -2.74
N PRO A 24 -6.29 -4.40 -3.80
CA PRO A 24 -7.58 -4.25 -4.47
C PRO A 24 -8.78 -4.54 -3.56
N VAL A 25 -8.71 -5.59 -2.74
CA VAL A 25 -9.79 -5.93 -1.79
C VAL A 25 -9.99 -4.82 -0.76
N LEU A 26 -8.90 -4.33 -0.15
CA LEU A 26 -8.93 -3.21 0.80
C LEU A 26 -9.58 -1.97 0.18
N LEU A 27 -9.14 -1.55 -1.00
CA LEU A 27 -9.63 -0.35 -1.67
C LEU A 27 -11.11 -0.48 -2.07
N LEU A 28 -11.55 -1.66 -2.51
CA LEU A 28 -12.95 -1.91 -2.85
C LEU A 28 -13.86 -1.86 -1.62
N ILE A 29 -13.45 -2.48 -0.52
CA ILE A 29 -14.22 -2.44 0.74
C ILE A 29 -14.24 -1.01 1.29
N LEU A 30 -13.09 -0.32 1.31
CA LEU A 30 -13.01 1.06 1.78
C LEU A 30 -13.90 1.99 0.96
N ARG A 31 -13.86 1.89 -0.37
CA ARG A 31 -14.78 2.62 -1.26
C ARG A 31 -16.23 2.42 -0.85
N GLN A 32 -16.64 1.17 -0.57
CA GLN A 32 -18.01 0.88 -0.17
C GLN A 32 -18.36 1.51 1.19
N ALA A 33 -17.42 1.54 2.14
CA ALA A 33 -17.62 2.20 3.43
C ALA A 33 -17.75 3.73 3.26
N LEU A 34 -16.89 4.34 2.45
CA LEU A 34 -16.90 5.77 2.16
C LEU A 34 -18.14 6.22 1.39
N LEU A 35 -18.74 5.35 0.57
CA LEU A 35 -19.99 5.67 -0.15
C LEU A 35 -21.15 5.92 0.82
N SER A 36 -21.15 5.25 1.97
CA SER A 36 -22.15 5.46 3.02
C SER A 36 -22.09 6.86 3.63
N LEU A 37 -20.96 7.57 3.54
CA LEU A 37 -20.85 8.99 3.93
C LEU A 37 -21.43 9.96 2.88
N ASN A 38 -21.48 9.54 1.62
CA ASN A 38 -21.86 10.42 0.51
C ASN A 38 -23.38 10.36 0.21
N VAL A 39 -24.04 9.27 0.62
CA VAL A 39 -25.51 9.16 0.57
C VAL A 39 -26.16 10.12 1.56
N THR A 40 -25.50 10.46 2.67
CA THR A 40 -26.06 11.32 3.72
C THR A 40 -25.86 12.82 3.44
N SER A 41 -24.85 13.19 2.64
CA SER A 41 -24.61 14.59 2.22
C SER A 41 -25.53 15.06 1.08
N ARG A 42 -26.18 14.15 0.35
CA ARG A 42 -27.12 14.46 -0.74
C ARG A 42 -28.57 14.73 -0.28
N SER A 43 -28.83 14.69 1.03
CA SER A 43 -30.18 14.85 1.61
C SER A 43 -30.59 16.30 1.92
N GLU A 44 -29.73 17.30 1.65
CA GLU A 44 -30.06 18.72 1.84
C GLU A 44 -30.54 19.34 0.50
N PRO A 45 -31.78 19.88 0.41
CA PRO A 45 -32.22 20.66 -0.75
C PRO A 45 -31.84 22.14 -0.57
N GLY A 46 -30.94 22.64 -1.42
CA GLY A 46 -30.53 24.06 -1.53
C GLY A 46 -29.00 24.15 -1.63
N ASP A 47 -28.36 24.76 -2.62
CA ASP A 47 -28.68 26.03 -3.26
C ASP A 47 -27.99 26.07 -4.65
N GLU A 48 -28.75 26.33 -5.71
CA GLU A 48 -28.19 26.67 -7.03
C GLU A 48 -27.71 28.13 -7.00
N SER A 49 -26.44 28.39 -6.69
CA SER A 49 -25.76 29.61 -7.16
C SER A 49 -24.28 29.68 -6.76
N ALA A 50 -23.41 29.26 -7.68
CA ALA A 50 -22.05 29.79 -7.73
C ALA A 50 -21.53 29.74 -9.17
N SER A 51 -21.97 30.68 -9.99
CA SER A 51 -21.38 30.95 -11.30
C SER A 51 -19.95 31.46 -11.11
N LEU A 52 -18.95 30.64 -11.45
CA LEU A 52 -17.58 31.13 -11.64
C LEU A 52 -17.32 31.33 -13.12
N ARG A 53 -17.20 32.62 -13.47
CA ARG A 53 -16.96 33.16 -14.80
C ARG A 53 -15.64 32.64 -15.36
N SER A 54 -15.68 32.00 -16.53
CA SER A 54 -14.50 31.70 -17.33
C SER A 54 -14.07 32.95 -18.11
N ARG A 55 -12.80 33.35 -17.95
CA ARG A 55 -12.13 34.29 -18.86
C ARG A 55 -11.55 33.47 -20.02
N SER A 56 -12.02 33.71 -21.24
CA SER A 56 -11.44 33.16 -22.46
C SER A 56 -10.16 33.90 -22.83
N LEU A 57 -9.07 33.17 -22.98
CA LEU A 57 -7.89 33.62 -23.71
C LEU A 57 -7.61 32.59 -24.80
N SER A 58 -7.82 33.00 -26.04
CA SER A 58 -7.45 32.26 -27.25
C SER A 58 -6.02 32.61 -27.66
N PRO A 59 -5.24 31.62 -28.12
CA PRO A 59 -4.32 31.87 -29.22
C PRO A 59 -4.58 30.93 -30.40
N SER A 60 -4.64 31.56 -31.57
CA SER A 60 -4.56 30.97 -32.90
C SER A 60 -3.16 30.42 -33.18
N GLY A 61 -3.05 29.32 -33.93
CA GLY A 61 -1.78 28.86 -34.52
C GLY A 61 -1.70 27.35 -34.74
N SER A 62 -1.52 26.93 -35.99
CA SER A 62 -1.66 25.58 -36.54
C SER A 62 -0.48 24.63 -36.29
N ALA A 63 -0.74 23.34 -36.03
CA ALA A 63 0.08 22.19 -36.49
C ALA A 63 -0.62 20.82 -36.27
N SER A 64 -1.06 20.21 -37.37
CA SER A 64 -1.06 18.77 -37.77
C SER A 64 -1.65 17.63 -36.91
N PRO A 65 -2.13 16.52 -37.53
CA PRO A 65 -3.18 15.66 -36.99
C PRO A 65 -2.65 14.38 -36.33
N LEU A 66 -2.58 14.38 -35.00
CA LEU A 66 -2.43 13.15 -34.20
C LEU A 66 -3.32 13.24 -32.96
N LEU A 67 -4.65 13.24 -33.14
CA LEU A 67 -5.63 13.09 -32.06
C LEU A 67 -7.04 12.91 -32.66
N SER A 68 -7.28 11.81 -33.37
CA SER A 68 -8.63 11.36 -33.67
C SER A 68 -9.18 10.54 -32.50
N CYS A 69 -9.37 11.19 -31.36
CA CYS A 69 -10.31 10.75 -30.32
C CYS A 69 -10.83 12.00 -29.59
N GLY A 70 -11.40 12.92 -30.38
CA GLY A 70 -11.93 14.18 -29.90
C GLY A 70 -13.19 14.51 -30.69
N ALA A 71 -14.30 13.84 -30.38
CA ALA A 71 -15.62 14.26 -30.82
C ALA A 71 -16.57 14.30 -29.60
N ALA A 72 -17.16 15.48 -29.40
CA ALA A 72 -18.18 15.85 -28.43
C ALA A 72 -17.73 16.04 -26.96
N PHE A 73 -16.93 17.08 -26.71
CA PHE A 73 -16.89 17.76 -25.40
C PHE A 73 -18.12 18.68 -25.29
N SER A 74 -19.24 18.15 -24.83
CA SER A 74 -20.43 18.92 -24.46
C SER A 74 -20.49 19.03 -22.94
N ALA A 75 -20.65 20.25 -22.41
CA ALA A 75 -20.65 20.54 -20.97
C ALA A 75 -21.71 19.73 -20.17
N LYS A 76 -22.75 19.20 -20.83
CA LYS A 76 -23.73 18.29 -20.21
C LYS A 76 -23.23 16.86 -19.99
N SER A 77 -22.07 16.48 -20.55
CA SER A 77 -21.46 15.15 -20.37
C SER A 77 -20.52 15.04 -19.16
N GLN A 78 -20.20 16.15 -18.49
CA GLN A 78 -19.27 16.16 -17.36
C GLN A 78 -19.89 15.60 -16.07
N THR A 79 -21.20 15.76 -15.89
CA THR A 79 -21.92 15.33 -14.68
C THR A 79 -22.16 13.82 -14.62
N ARG A 80 -22.25 13.12 -15.77
CA ARG A 80 -22.38 11.64 -15.84
C ARG A 80 -21.04 10.89 -15.81
N ARG A 81 -19.90 11.56 -16.01
CA ARG A 81 -18.58 10.91 -16.16
C ARG A 81 -17.82 10.70 -14.84
N LYS A 82 -18.31 11.25 -13.72
CA LYS A 82 -17.63 11.11 -12.42
C LYS A 82 -17.88 9.77 -11.73
N ASP A 83 -18.97 9.08 -12.08
CA ASP A 83 -19.30 7.79 -11.46
C ASP A 83 -18.32 6.70 -11.91
N GLY A 84 -17.59 6.12 -10.96
CA GLY A 84 -16.69 4.98 -11.20
C GLY A 84 -15.23 5.34 -11.43
N LEU A 85 -14.83 6.63 -11.41
CA LEU A 85 -13.42 7.02 -11.46
C LEU A 85 -12.64 6.51 -10.24
N GLU A 86 -13.30 6.40 -9.09
CA GLU A 86 -12.74 5.82 -7.89
C GLU A 86 -12.40 4.32 -8.05
N LEU A 87 -13.13 3.59 -8.90
CA LEU A 87 -12.79 2.20 -9.24
C LEU A 87 -11.52 2.11 -10.08
N CYS A 88 -11.22 3.14 -10.90
CA CYS A 88 -9.97 3.19 -11.65
C CYS A 88 -8.75 3.25 -10.71
N MET A 89 -8.88 3.83 -9.51
CA MET A 89 -7.78 3.87 -8.55
C MET A 89 -7.39 2.50 -8.02
N VAL A 90 -8.33 1.56 -7.93
CA VAL A 90 -8.05 0.15 -7.58
C VAL A 90 -7.10 -0.46 -8.61
N HIS A 91 -7.33 -0.20 -9.90
CA HIS A 91 -6.46 -0.67 -10.97
C HIS A 91 -5.11 0.06 -10.97
N VAL A 92 -5.10 1.38 -10.79
CA VAL A 92 -3.85 2.15 -10.73
C VAL A 92 -2.94 1.63 -9.63
N ALA A 93 -3.47 1.38 -8.44
CA ALA A 93 -2.69 0.87 -7.32
C ALA A 93 -2.04 -0.48 -7.64
N GLU A 94 -2.78 -1.40 -8.26
CA GLU A 94 -2.24 -2.71 -8.63
C GLU A 94 -1.25 -2.63 -9.80
N LEU A 95 -1.45 -1.71 -10.75
CA LEU A 95 -0.50 -1.48 -11.84
C LEU A 95 0.84 -0.95 -11.31
N ILE A 96 0.81 0.05 -10.42
CA ILE A 96 2.02 0.61 -9.79
C ILE A 96 2.71 -0.45 -8.93
N HIS A 97 1.96 -1.19 -8.12
CA HIS A 97 2.52 -2.29 -7.33
C HIS A 97 3.17 -3.38 -8.21
N THR A 98 2.50 -3.77 -9.29
CA THR A 98 3.04 -4.79 -10.19
C THR A 98 4.29 -4.29 -10.89
N ALA A 99 4.32 -3.02 -11.29
CA ALA A 99 5.52 -2.40 -11.86
C ALA A 99 6.68 -2.40 -10.87
N SER A 100 6.43 -2.02 -9.60
CA SER A 100 7.48 -2.02 -8.57
C SER A 100 8.04 -3.42 -8.37
N LEU A 101 7.20 -4.47 -8.30
CA LEU A 101 7.68 -5.86 -8.20
C LEU A 101 8.58 -6.27 -9.37
N MET A 102 8.26 -5.84 -10.60
CA MET A 102 9.07 -6.16 -11.77
C MET A 102 10.44 -5.49 -11.74
N HIS A 103 10.51 -4.26 -11.21
CA HIS A 103 11.75 -3.53 -11.03
C HIS A 103 12.55 -4.08 -9.86
N ASP A 104 11.93 -4.30 -8.70
CA ASP A 104 12.53 -4.87 -7.49
C ASP A 104 13.16 -6.25 -7.80
N ASP A 105 12.44 -7.13 -8.51
CA ASP A 105 12.96 -8.46 -8.88
C ASP A 105 14.27 -8.36 -9.69
N VAL A 106 14.44 -7.31 -10.51
CA VAL A 106 15.67 -7.07 -11.28
C VAL A 106 16.78 -6.51 -10.40
N ILE A 107 16.44 -5.56 -9.52
CA ILE A 107 17.39 -4.90 -8.60
C ILE A 107 17.95 -5.92 -7.60
N ASP A 108 17.08 -6.74 -7.01
CA ASP A 108 17.41 -7.74 -6.00
C ASP A 108 17.95 -9.05 -6.62
N GLY A 109 17.86 -9.23 -7.94
CA GLY A 109 18.30 -10.45 -8.62
C GLY A 109 17.48 -11.69 -8.25
N ALA A 110 16.21 -11.51 -7.88
CA ALA A 110 15.35 -12.59 -7.37
C ALA A 110 15.05 -13.67 -8.43
N ASP A 111 15.27 -14.95 -8.12
CA ASP A 111 14.99 -16.04 -9.08
C ASP A 111 13.49 -16.30 -9.28
N THR A 112 12.67 -16.07 -8.26
CA THR A 112 11.24 -16.41 -8.28
C THR A 112 10.35 -15.33 -7.66
N ARG A 113 9.11 -15.25 -8.13
CA ARG A 113 8.05 -14.38 -7.63
C ARG A 113 6.72 -15.10 -7.70
N ARG A 114 5.95 -15.10 -6.61
CA ARG A 114 4.61 -15.74 -6.53
C ARG A 114 4.63 -17.21 -6.98
N GLY A 115 5.70 -17.95 -6.62
CA GLY A 115 5.88 -19.36 -6.97
C GLY A 115 6.19 -19.63 -8.45
N GLN A 116 6.47 -18.58 -9.23
CA GLN A 116 6.86 -18.66 -10.64
C GLN A 116 8.25 -18.06 -10.84
N PRO A 117 8.97 -18.38 -11.93
CA PRO A 117 10.20 -17.66 -12.28
C PRO A 117 9.94 -16.15 -12.33
N ALA A 118 10.83 -15.35 -11.73
CA ALA A 118 10.71 -13.90 -11.77
C ALA A 118 10.71 -13.41 -13.23
N THR A 119 10.08 -12.26 -13.49
CA THR A 119 9.83 -11.79 -14.87
C THR A 119 11.13 -11.66 -15.67
N HIS A 120 12.19 -11.19 -15.03
CA HIS A 120 13.50 -11.02 -15.66
C HIS A 120 14.20 -12.35 -15.96
N ARG A 121 13.94 -13.40 -15.18
CA ARG A 121 14.42 -14.77 -15.44
C ARG A 121 13.68 -15.39 -16.62
N ARG A 122 12.39 -15.07 -16.79
CA ARG A 122 11.57 -15.60 -17.88
C ARG A 122 11.85 -14.95 -19.24
N PHE A 123 12.07 -13.64 -19.26
CA PHE A 123 12.19 -12.86 -20.51
C PHE A 123 13.59 -12.26 -20.69
N CYS A 124 14.02 -11.41 -19.75
CA CYS A 124 15.38 -10.85 -19.52
C CYS A 124 15.23 -9.56 -18.70
N ASN A 125 16.33 -9.01 -18.18
CA ASN A 125 16.32 -7.75 -17.42
C ASN A 125 15.74 -6.59 -18.23
N LYS A 126 16.17 -6.41 -19.48
CA LYS A 126 15.70 -5.32 -20.36
C LYS A 126 14.18 -5.34 -20.52
N THR A 127 13.62 -6.52 -20.77
CA THR A 127 12.19 -6.69 -21.00
C THR A 127 11.38 -6.53 -19.71
N ALA A 128 11.91 -6.98 -18.57
CA ALA A 128 11.27 -6.77 -17.27
C ALA A 128 11.20 -5.28 -16.90
N ILE A 129 12.31 -4.54 -17.08
CA ILE A 129 12.36 -3.09 -16.83
C ILE A 129 11.32 -2.36 -17.69
N LEU A 130 11.32 -2.60 -19.01
CA LEU A 130 10.37 -1.98 -19.94
C LEU A 130 8.91 -2.37 -19.65
N GLY A 131 8.67 -3.59 -19.15
CA GLY A 131 7.36 -4.01 -18.71
C GLY A 131 6.85 -3.24 -17.49
N GLY A 132 7.73 -2.98 -16.52
CA GLY A 132 7.44 -2.11 -15.37
C GLY A 132 7.15 -0.68 -15.81
N ASP A 133 8.00 -0.09 -16.66
CA ASP A 133 7.83 1.27 -17.19
C ASP A 133 6.50 1.43 -17.94
N PHE A 134 6.13 0.41 -18.72
CA PHE A 134 4.84 0.37 -19.40
C PHE A 134 3.66 0.35 -18.44
N LEU A 135 3.72 -0.45 -17.37
CA LEU A 135 2.67 -0.49 -16.35
C LEU A 135 2.54 0.84 -15.60
N LEU A 136 3.66 1.48 -15.24
CA LEU A 136 3.67 2.83 -14.64
C LEU A 136 3.06 3.86 -15.59
N SER A 137 3.45 3.85 -16.87
CA SER A 137 2.90 4.73 -17.89
C SER A 137 1.38 4.56 -18.05
N ARG A 138 0.88 3.31 -18.04
CA ARG A 138 -0.55 3.02 -18.09
C ARG A 138 -1.28 3.50 -16.83
N GLY A 139 -0.70 3.30 -15.65
CA GLY A 139 -1.22 3.84 -14.38
C GLY A 139 -1.34 5.36 -14.41
N ASN A 140 -0.28 6.06 -14.82
CA ASN A 140 -0.25 7.52 -14.93
C ASN A 140 -1.26 8.05 -15.95
N GLY A 141 -1.45 7.36 -17.07
CA GLY A 141 -2.49 7.70 -18.05
C GLY A 141 -3.90 7.64 -17.44
N ILE A 142 -4.18 6.63 -16.60
CA ILE A 142 -5.45 6.52 -15.89
C ILE A 142 -5.61 7.65 -14.86
N VAL A 143 -4.57 7.93 -14.07
CA VAL A 143 -4.54 9.04 -13.11
C VAL A 143 -4.83 10.39 -13.79
N ALA A 144 -4.21 10.65 -14.93
CA ALA A 144 -4.43 11.88 -15.69
C ALA A 144 -5.89 11.99 -16.18
N MET A 145 -6.50 10.89 -16.61
CA MET A 145 -7.91 10.87 -17.03
C MET A 145 -8.90 11.11 -15.89
N CYS A 146 -8.50 10.94 -14.62
CA CYS A 146 -9.33 11.31 -13.48
C CYS A 146 -9.57 12.83 -13.39
N GLY A 147 -8.73 13.65 -14.02
CA GLY A 147 -8.93 15.10 -14.11
C GLY A 147 -8.78 15.87 -12.80
N SER A 148 -8.14 15.28 -11.78
CA SER A 148 -7.85 15.90 -10.49
C SER A 148 -6.35 16.10 -10.31
N THR A 149 -5.92 17.37 -10.22
CA THR A 149 -4.51 17.72 -9.96
C THR A 149 -4.06 17.18 -8.60
N GLU A 150 -4.93 17.16 -7.59
CA GLU A 150 -4.59 16.61 -6.27
C GLU A 150 -4.29 15.12 -6.34
N VAL A 151 -5.12 14.34 -7.06
CA VAL A 151 -4.89 12.90 -7.29
C VAL A 151 -3.59 12.68 -8.05
N MET A 152 -3.31 13.50 -9.06
CA MET A 152 -2.05 13.43 -9.82
C MET A 152 -0.83 13.68 -8.93
N MET A 153 -0.88 14.71 -8.07
CA MET A 153 0.22 15.03 -7.14
C MET A 153 0.45 13.92 -6.14
N ARG A 154 -0.61 13.36 -5.55
CA ARG A 154 -0.53 12.25 -4.59
C ARG A 154 0.02 10.98 -5.24
N MET A 155 -0.43 10.61 -6.43
CA MET A 155 0.10 9.42 -7.10
C MET A 155 1.54 9.62 -7.58
N SER A 156 1.93 10.84 -7.96
CA SER A 156 3.33 11.17 -8.25
C SER A 156 4.21 11.02 -7.00
N SER A 157 3.74 11.47 -5.82
CA SER A 157 4.49 11.34 -4.58
C SER A 157 4.63 9.87 -4.14
N VAL A 158 3.68 9.01 -4.47
CA VAL A 158 3.82 7.55 -4.26
C VAL A 158 4.99 6.99 -5.06
N ILE A 159 5.11 7.34 -6.35
CA ILE A 159 6.22 6.84 -7.18
C ILE A 159 7.56 7.31 -6.61
N GLU A 160 7.66 8.57 -6.22
CA GLU A 160 8.85 9.11 -5.53
C GLU A 160 9.13 8.38 -4.20
N SER A 161 8.08 8.11 -3.42
CA SER A 161 8.13 7.40 -2.16
C SER A 161 8.67 5.98 -2.33
N LEU A 162 8.23 5.24 -3.35
CA LEU A 162 8.75 3.89 -3.64
C LEU A 162 10.25 3.92 -3.95
N VAL A 163 10.69 4.88 -4.78
CA VAL A 163 12.12 5.07 -5.10
C VAL A 163 12.92 5.43 -3.83
N LYS A 164 12.39 6.31 -2.98
CA LYS A 164 13.03 6.63 -1.68
C LYS A 164 13.17 5.39 -0.81
N GLY A 165 12.15 4.54 -0.76
CA GLY A 165 12.20 3.28 -0.02
C GLY A 165 13.32 2.35 -0.51
N GLU A 166 13.49 2.26 -1.83
CA GLU A 166 14.58 1.48 -2.44
C GLU A 166 15.96 2.07 -2.13
N LEU A 167 16.11 3.38 -2.24
CA LEU A 167 17.37 4.06 -1.91
C LEU A 167 17.73 3.92 -0.43
N ILE A 168 16.76 4.04 0.48
CA ILE A 168 16.99 3.80 1.91
C ILE A 168 17.48 2.37 2.14
N GLN A 169 16.88 1.36 1.49
CA GLN A 169 17.34 -0.02 1.59
C GLN A 169 18.79 -0.20 1.09
N ALA A 170 19.12 0.40 -0.05
CA ALA A 170 20.45 0.31 -0.64
C ALA A 170 21.52 1.01 0.22
N LEU A 171 21.19 2.17 0.80
CA LEU A 171 22.14 3.04 1.51
C LEU A 171 22.15 2.85 3.03
N SER A 172 21.20 2.14 3.63
CA SER A 172 21.10 2.03 5.08
C SER A 172 22.32 1.33 5.69
N ASP A 173 23.13 2.03 6.48
CA ASP A 173 24.18 1.40 7.27
C ASP A 173 23.59 0.86 8.58
N SER A 174 23.74 -0.44 8.81
CA SER A 174 23.26 -1.13 10.01
C SER A 174 24.24 -0.98 11.20
N ARG A 175 25.39 -0.30 11.03
CA ARG A 175 26.44 -0.12 12.04
C ARG A 175 26.21 1.05 13.01
N GLY A 176 25.13 1.81 12.81
CA GLY A 176 24.77 2.96 13.62
C GLY A 176 24.08 2.62 14.94
N ASP A 177 23.43 3.64 15.48
CA ASP A 177 22.51 3.53 16.62
C ASP A 177 21.29 2.65 16.28
N LEU A 178 20.89 1.77 17.21
CA LEU A 178 19.81 0.80 16.98
C LEU A 178 18.43 1.48 16.92
N GLU A 179 18.22 2.56 17.66
CA GLU A 179 16.97 3.33 17.57
C GLU A 179 16.84 3.98 16.19
N SER A 180 17.93 4.57 15.68
CA SER A 180 18.02 5.08 14.32
C SER A 180 17.79 4.00 13.26
N ALA A 181 18.34 2.79 13.47
CA ALA A 181 18.10 1.65 12.58
C ALA A 181 16.61 1.24 12.55
N LEU A 182 15.94 1.22 13.72
CA LEU A 182 14.51 0.95 13.81
C LEU A 182 13.66 2.02 13.11
N ARG A 183 14.00 3.31 13.29
CA ARG A 183 13.32 4.42 12.57
C ARG A 183 13.53 4.31 11.06
N THR A 184 14.73 3.95 10.63
CA THR A 184 15.06 3.72 9.22
C THR A 184 14.25 2.58 8.64
N TYR A 185 14.14 1.46 9.38
CA TYR A 185 13.28 0.33 9.01
C TYR A 185 11.82 0.77 8.84
N LEU A 186 11.24 1.47 9.82
CA LEU A 186 9.85 1.95 9.73
C LEU A 186 9.63 2.93 8.57
N THR A 187 10.58 3.83 8.35
CA THR A 187 10.54 4.80 7.24
C THR A 187 10.60 4.09 5.89
N LYS A 188 11.48 3.11 5.74
CA LYS A 188 11.55 2.24 4.56
C LYS A 188 10.23 1.50 4.35
N THR A 189 9.66 0.91 5.39
CA THR A 189 8.39 0.17 5.32
C THR A 189 7.23 1.05 4.89
N TYR A 190 7.17 2.29 5.39
CA TYR A 190 6.20 3.26 4.92
C TYR A 190 6.39 3.54 3.42
N HIS A 191 7.61 3.84 3.01
CA HIS A 191 7.92 4.20 1.63
C HIS A 191 7.64 3.06 0.64
N LYS A 192 8.16 1.86 0.89
CA LYS A 192 7.98 0.68 0.01
C LYS A 192 6.56 0.11 -0.01
N THR A 193 5.84 0.16 1.12
CA THR A 193 4.58 -0.57 1.25
C THR A 193 3.39 0.33 1.60
N ALA A 194 3.47 1.08 2.70
CA ALA A 194 2.29 1.76 3.22
C ALA A 194 1.87 2.99 2.39
N SER A 195 2.82 3.70 1.78
CA SER A 195 2.58 4.95 1.04
C SER A 195 1.61 4.77 -0.14
N LEU A 196 1.79 3.72 -0.94
CA LEU A 196 0.88 3.39 -2.04
C LEU A 196 -0.53 3.11 -1.54
N ILE A 197 -0.68 2.42 -0.41
CA ILE A 197 -1.99 2.11 0.18
C ILE A 197 -2.64 3.39 0.71
N ALA A 198 -1.92 4.17 1.51
CA ALA A 198 -2.37 5.43 2.10
C ALA A 198 -2.88 6.41 1.03
N GLU A 199 -2.06 6.71 0.03
CA GLU A 199 -2.43 7.68 -0.99
C GLU A 199 -3.51 7.15 -1.95
N SER A 200 -3.57 5.84 -2.19
CA SER A 200 -4.69 5.25 -2.94
C SER A 200 -6.01 5.42 -2.20
N CYS A 201 -6.02 5.20 -0.88
CA CYS A 201 -7.19 5.44 -0.02
C CYS A 201 -7.60 6.93 -0.04
N ALA A 202 -6.64 7.84 0.08
CA ALA A 202 -6.89 9.29 -0.02
C ALA A 202 -7.49 9.68 -1.37
N CYS A 203 -6.95 9.14 -2.46
CA CYS A 203 -7.45 9.38 -3.82
C CYS A 203 -8.88 8.89 -4.01
N LEU A 204 -9.29 7.79 -3.37
CA LEU A 204 -10.71 7.37 -3.38
C LEU A 204 -11.60 8.47 -2.79
N ALA A 205 -11.28 8.98 -1.61
CA ALA A 205 -12.06 10.03 -0.96
C ALA A 205 -12.14 11.31 -1.82
N ILE A 206 -11.03 11.71 -2.45
CA ILE A 206 -11.00 12.87 -3.36
C ILE A 206 -11.92 12.65 -4.57
N LEU A 207 -11.83 11.50 -5.23
CA LEU A 207 -12.62 11.20 -6.42
C LEU A 207 -14.11 11.05 -6.10
N MET A 208 -14.43 10.65 -4.88
CA MET A 208 -15.80 10.59 -4.36
C MET A 208 -16.34 11.97 -3.92
N GLY A 209 -15.51 13.01 -3.93
CA GLY A 209 -15.89 14.37 -3.56
C GLY A 209 -16.10 14.55 -2.05
N LEU A 210 -15.44 13.74 -1.21
CA LEU A 210 -15.56 13.85 0.23
C LEU A 210 -14.78 15.05 0.79
N PRO A 211 -15.21 15.65 1.92
CA PRO A 211 -14.48 16.70 2.61
C PRO A 211 -13.04 16.31 2.97
N SER A 212 -12.12 17.29 3.06
CA SER A 212 -10.69 17.07 3.33
C SER A 212 -10.42 16.22 4.59
N ARG A 213 -11.29 16.30 5.61
CA ARG A 213 -11.17 15.44 6.81
C ARG A 213 -11.16 13.94 6.44
N TRP A 214 -11.98 13.53 5.48
CA TRP A 214 -12.10 12.14 5.03
C TRP A 214 -10.97 11.74 4.08
N VAL A 215 -10.36 12.71 3.40
CA VAL A 215 -9.14 12.49 2.61
C VAL A 215 -7.98 12.17 3.55
N THR A 216 -7.74 13.00 4.57
CA THR A 216 -6.71 12.75 5.59
C THR A 216 -6.97 11.46 6.36
N TRP A 217 -8.22 11.25 6.82
CA TRP A 217 -8.61 10.01 7.50
C TRP A 217 -8.32 8.77 6.64
N SER A 218 -8.61 8.82 5.33
CA SER A 218 -8.38 7.69 4.43
C SER A 218 -6.89 7.42 4.24
N ALA A 219 -6.06 8.47 4.17
CA ALA A 219 -4.61 8.35 4.13
C ALA A 219 -4.07 7.68 5.42
N ASP A 220 -4.49 8.17 6.58
CA ASP A 220 -4.05 7.67 7.88
C ASP A 220 -4.47 6.21 8.11
N PHE A 221 -5.72 5.88 7.75
CA PHE A 221 -6.23 4.52 7.81
C PHE A 221 -5.42 3.60 6.91
N GLY A 222 -5.20 3.99 5.64
CA GLY A 222 -4.39 3.22 4.69
C GLY A 222 -2.93 3.06 5.13
N ALA A 223 -2.34 4.09 5.71
CA ALA A 223 -0.99 4.04 6.26
C ALA A 223 -0.89 3.03 7.42
N CYS A 224 -1.83 3.07 8.37
CA CYS A 224 -1.86 2.14 9.49
C CYS A 224 -2.01 0.69 9.01
N VAL A 225 -2.94 0.44 8.07
CA VAL A 225 -3.15 -0.89 7.49
C VAL A 225 -1.90 -1.37 6.74
N GLY A 226 -1.27 -0.50 5.95
CA GLY A 226 -0.06 -0.83 5.19
C GLY A 226 1.15 -1.13 6.08
N MET A 227 1.36 -0.35 7.14
CA MET A 227 2.41 -0.58 8.13
C MET A 227 2.21 -1.90 8.86
N ALA A 228 0.99 -2.15 9.37
CA ALA A 228 0.64 -3.41 10.02
C ALA A 228 0.86 -4.60 9.08
N PHE A 229 0.39 -4.49 7.83
CA PHE A 229 0.54 -5.55 6.83
C PHE A 229 2.00 -5.97 6.65
N GLN A 230 2.92 -5.01 6.50
CA GLN A 230 4.33 -5.33 6.27
C GLN A 230 4.99 -5.90 7.53
N LEU A 231 4.72 -5.34 8.71
CA LEU A 231 5.25 -5.86 9.98
C LEU A 231 4.86 -7.33 10.18
N TYR A 232 3.62 -7.71 9.87
CA TYR A 232 3.19 -9.11 9.90
C TYR A 232 3.79 -9.97 8.79
N ASP A 233 4.00 -9.43 7.59
CA ASP A 233 4.64 -10.17 6.48
C ASP A 233 6.09 -10.51 6.83
N ASP A 234 6.82 -9.58 7.44
CA ASP A 234 8.19 -9.79 7.93
C ASP A 234 8.24 -10.88 9.03
N GLU A 235 7.24 -10.96 9.92
CA GLU A 235 7.17 -11.99 10.96
C GLU A 235 6.83 -13.38 10.41
N LEU A 236 6.02 -13.45 9.35
CA LEU A 236 5.68 -14.70 8.68
C LEU A 236 6.91 -15.38 8.09
N ASP A 237 7.91 -14.60 7.66
CA ASP A 237 9.17 -15.15 7.12
C ASP A 237 9.93 -15.99 8.17
N PHE A 238 9.77 -15.69 9.46
CA PHE A 238 10.38 -16.45 10.56
C PHE A 238 9.48 -17.57 11.07
N THR A 239 8.17 -17.37 11.15
CA THR A 239 7.25 -18.37 11.75
C THR A 239 6.86 -19.49 10.79
N ALA A 240 6.78 -19.22 9.49
CA ALA A 240 6.57 -20.27 8.49
C ALA A 240 7.76 -21.26 8.43
N SER A 241 8.97 -20.84 8.85
CA SER A 241 10.16 -21.72 8.95
C SER A 241 10.15 -22.65 10.16
N SER A 242 9.45 -22.32 11.25
CA SER A 242 9.48 -23.14 12.47
C SER A 242 8.61 -24.39 12.37
N GLU A 243 7.52 -24.34 11.60
CA GLU A 243 6.65 -25.50 11.32
C GLU A 243 7.17 -26.38 10.17
N ASN A 244 8.01 -25.83 9.28
CA ASN A 244 8.57 -26.52 8.11
C ASN A 244 10.07 -26.19 7.94
N LEU A 245 10.90 -26.71 8.84
CA LEU A 245 12.37 -26.53 8.94
C LEU A 245 13.20 -26.92 7.70
N GLY A 246 12.61 -27.11 6.51
CA GLY A 246 13.29 -27.64 5.32
C GLY A 246 12.98 -26.95 3.98
N LYS A 247 12.34 -25.78 3.95
CA LYS A 247 12.05 -25.01 2.71
C LYS A 247 12.41 -23.53 2.90
N PRO A 248 12.59 -22.73 1.81
CA PRO A 248 13.22 -21.41 1.84
C PRO A 248 12.27 -20.33 2.42
N ALA A 249 11.89 -20.49 3.67
CA ALA A 249 11.52 -19.39 4.55
C ALA A 249 12.83 -18.77 5.05
N LEU A 250 12.87 -17.46 5.32
CA LEU A 250 14.06 -16.63 5.63
C LEU A 250 14.74 -16.00 4.41
N ASN A 251 13.99 -15.75 3.33
CA ASN A 251 14.57 -15.11 2.15
C ASN A 251 15.05 -13.69 2.46
N ASP A 252 14.37 -12.98 3.36
CA ASP A 252 14.75 -11.63 3.74
C ASP A 252 16.12 -11.63 4.42
N LEU A 253 16.29 -12.48 5.43
CA LEU A 253 17.54 -12.56 6.17
C LEU A 253 18.69 -13.09 5.30
N ARG A 254 18.44 -14.07 4.42
CA ARG A 254 19.44 -14.58 3.45
C ARG A 254 19.85 -13.54 2.41
N SER A 255 18.95 -12.62 2.08
CA SER A 255 19.23 -11.49 1.18
C SER A 255 19.86 -10.30 1.91
N GLY A 256 20.18 -10.46 3.21
CA GLY A 256 20.75 -9.41 4.05
C GLY A 256 19.77 -8.30 4.42
N LEU A 257 18.47 -8.52 4.25
CA LEU A 257 17.43 -7.61 4.68
C LEU A 257 17.24 -7.74 6.19
N VAL A 258 17.46 -6.64 6.90
CA VAL A 258 17.19 -6.56 8.33
C VAL A 258 15.74 -6.12 8.54
N THR A 259 14.98 -6.94 9.27
CA THR A 259 13.57 -6.71 9.62
C THR A 259 13.36 -6.57 11.13
N ALA A 260 12.13 -6.22 11.54
CA ALA A 260 11.79 -5.91 12.92
C ALA A 260 12.21 -6.97 13.95
N PRO A 261 12.05 -8.30 13.72
CA PRO A 261 12.45 -9.31 14.70
C PRO A 261 13.94 -9.25 15.06
N LEU A 262 14.85 -9.14 14.08
CA LEU A 262 16.29 -9.08 14.37
C LEU A 262 16.68 -7.76 15.05
N LEU A 263 16.07 -6.64 14.65
CA LEU A 263 16.25 -5.34 15.31
C LEU A 263 15.83 -5.39 16.78
N MET A 264 14.70 -6.02 17.08
CA MET A 264 14.20 -6.16 18.45
C MET A 264 15.12 -7.03 19.31
N ALA A 265 15.64 -8.13 18.75
CA ALA A 265 16.62 -8.97 19.45
C ALA A 265 17.88 -8.18 19.82
N ALA A 266 18.41 -7.39 18.88
CA ALA A 266 19.58 -6.53 19.12
C ALA A 266 19.32 -5.44 20.18
N LEU A 267 18.15 -4.80 20.14
CA LEU A 267 17.74 -3.80 21.14
C LEU A 267 17.61 -4.41 22.55
N GLU A 268 17.11 -5.63 22.62
CA GLU A 268 16.95 -6.36 23.88
C GLU A 268 18.30 -6.78 24.48
N GLU A 269 19.25 -7.20 23.65
CA GLU A 269 20.65 -7.43 24.06
C GLU A 269 21.29 -6.16 24.61
N GLU A 270 21.11 -5.02 23.93
CA GLU A 270 21.66 -3.72 24.36
C GLU A 270 21.06 -3.28 25.71
N ALA A 271 19.75 -3.43 25.89
CA ALA A 271 19.06 -3.08 27.14
C ALA A 271 19.50 -3.93 28.34
N ARG A 272 20.00 -5.16 28.11
CA ARG A 272 20.55 -6.03 29.17
C ARG A 272 21.93 -5.62 29.66
N GLY A 273 22.54 -4.60 29.06
CA GLY A 273 23.81 -4.04 29.53
C GLY A 273 25.02 -4.91 29.22
N ALA A 274 24.98 -5.72 28.14
CA ALA A 274 26.14 -6.48 27.70
C ALA A 274 27.30 -5.51 27.37
N SER A 275 28.42 -5.63 28.10
CA SER A 275 29.63 -4.80 27.92
C SER A 275 30.31 -4.99 26.55
N ALA A 276 29.92 -6.03 25.81
CA ALA A 276 30.35 -6.32 24.45
C ALA A 276 29.15 -6.20 23.49
N LYS A 277 29.41 -5.88 22.22
CA LYS A 277 28.38 -5.95 21.18
C LYS A 277 27.76 -7.35 21.21
N GLY A 278 26.46 -7.42 21.49
CA GLY A 278 25.70 -8.68 21.51
C GLY A 278 25.75 -9.40 20.15
N GLU A 279 25.45 -10.70 20.17
CA GLU A 279 25.57 -11.53 18.97
C GLU A 279 24.51 -11.14 17.93
N ALA A 280 23.28 -10.79 18.34
CA ALA A 280 22.23 -10.33 17.44
C ALA A 280 22.62 -9.00 16.78
N ARG A 281 23.17 -8.05 17.55
CA ARG A 281 23.71 -6.80 16.98
C ARG A 281 24.82 -7.09 15.97
N THR A 282 25.73 -8.00 16.29
CA THR A 282 26.85 -8.36 15.41
C THR A 282 26.36 -8.98 14.10
N ILE A 283 25.32 -9.83 14.14
CA ILE A 283 24.69 -10.39 12.94
C ILE A 283 23.99 -9.30 12.12
N LEU A 284 23.27 -8.40 12.78
CA LEU A 284 22.59 -7.27 12.16
C LEU A 284 23.54 -6.32 11.42
N GLU A 285 24.64 -5.91 12.05
CA GLU A 285 25.61 -4.95 11.49
C GLU A 285 26.31 -5.45 10.22
N ARG A 286 26.42 -6.77 10.06
CA ARG A 286 26.97 -7.43 8.87
C ARG A 286 25.91 -8.08 7.99
N ARG A 287 24.62 -7.77 8.22
CA ARG A 287 23.50 -8.23 7.39
C ARG A 287 23.47 -9.75 7.18
N ALA A 288 23.76 -10.52 8.23
CA ALA A 288 23.79 -11.99 8.20
C ALA A 288 24.67 -12.61 7.08
N ASP A 289 25.76 -11.94 6.70
CA ASP A 289 26.63 -12.31 5.58
C ASP A 289 27.59 -13.48 5.86
N ARG A 290 27.73 -13.97 7.11
CA ARG A 290 28.58 -15.15 7.38
C ARG A 290 27.77 -16.44 7.50
N GLU A 291 28.44 -17.55 7.20
CA GLU A 291 27.92 -18.89 7.37
C GLU A 291 27.44 -19.12 8.82
N GLY A 292 26.22 -19.62 8.97
CA GLY A 292 25.57 -19.85 10.26
C GLY A 292 24.87 -18.64 10.88
N ASP A 293 24.98 -17.43 10.30
CA ASP A 293 24.35 -16.23 10.85
C ASP A 293 22.83 -16.31 10.86
N VAL A 294 22.25 -16.85 9.79
CA VAL A 294 20.80 -17.03 9.65
C VAL A 294 20.29 -17.92 10.76
N GLU A 295 20.92 -19.09 10.95
CA GLU A 295 20.54 -20.08 11.96
C GLU A 295 20.71 -19.53 13.39
N LYS A 296 21.75 -18.71 13.62
CA LYS A 296 21.99 -18.05 14.91
C LYS A 296 20.98 -16.95 15.19
N ALA A 297 20.70 -16.08 14.21
CA ALA A 297 19.72 -15.01 14.34
C ALA A 297 18.34 -15.55 14.73
N ILE A 298 17.92 -16.64 14.10
CA ILE A 298 16.66 -17.33 14.43
C ILE A 298 16.65 -17.76 15.90
N LYS A 299 17.71 -18.45 16.36
CA LYS A 299 17.81 -18.89 17.76
C LYS A 299 17.72 -17.72 18.72
N LEU A 300 18.41 -16.62 18.42
CA LEU A 300 18.40 -15.41 19.24
C LEU A 300 16.99 -14.77 19.26
N ILE A 301 16.34 -14.64 18.10
CA ILE A 301 15.00 -14.08 17.96
C ILE A 301 13.96 -14.90 18.74
N PHE A 302 14.02 -16.23 18.68
CA PHE A 302 13.08 -17.11 19.38
C PHE A 302 13.41 -17.30 20.88
N ALA A 303 14.65 -17.06 21.29
CA ALA A 303 15.07 -17.11 22.70
C ALA A 303 14.86 -15.79 23.44
N SER A 304 14.39 -14.74 22.75
CA SER A 304 14.19 -13.40 23.29
C SER A 304 12.72 -12.96 23.14
N ASP A 305 12.38 -11.80 23.70
CA ASP A 305 11.07 -11.15 23.52
C ASP A 305 10.94 -10.44 22.15
N ALA A 306 11.86 -10.68 21.21
CA ALA A 306 11.90 -10.01 19.91
C ALA A 306 10.63 -10.22 19.08
N MET A 307 10.16 -11.46 18.99
CA MET A 307 8.92 -11.80 18.27
C MET A 307 7.69 -11.15 18.92
N PRO A 308 7.43 -11.31 20.23
CA PRO A 308 6.35 -10.58 20.91
C PRO A 308 6.42 -9.05 20.73
N ARG A 309 7.61 -8.45 20.75
CA ARG A 309 7.79 -7.00 20.59
C ARG A 309 7.53 -6.55 19.16
N SER A 310 7.99 -7.29 18.15
CA SER A 310 7.64 -7.06 16.75
C SER A 310 6.12 -7.12 16.56
N GLN A 311 5.48 -8.15 17.12
CA GLN A 311 4.03 -8.34 17.03
C GLN A 311 3.27 -7.18 17.66
N LEU A 312 3.77 -6.66 18.79
CA LEU A 312 3.19 -5.50 19.45
C LEU A 312 3.20 -4.27 18.54
N MET A 313 4.28 -4.04 17.78
CA MET A 313 4.32 -2.92 16.81
C MET A 313 3.22 -3.04 15.77
N GLY A 314 3.07 -4.23 15.16
CA GLY A 314 1.99 -4.49 14.20
C GLY A 314 0.61 -4.27 14.82
N ARG A 315 0.39 -4.75 16.05
CA ARG A 315 -0.86 -4.56 16.81
C ARG A 315 -1.17 -3.10 17.09
N LEU A 316 -0.17 -2.25 17.37
CA LEU A 316 -0.38 -0.82 17.61
C LEU A 316 -0.91 -0.11 16.35
N TYR A 317 -0.41 -0.45 15.16
CA TYR A 317 -0.95 0.08 13.91
C TYR A 317 -2.38 -0.42 13.63
N VAL A 318 -2.66 -1.71 13.88
CA VAL A 318 -4.03 -2.23 13.73
C VAL A 318 -4.98 -1.58 14.73
N ARG A 319 -4.54 -1.36 15.97
CA ARG A 319 -5.32 -0.64 16.97
C ARG A 319 -5.67 0.77 16.48
N ARG A 320 -4.67 1.51 15.98
CA ARG A 320 -4.92 2.85 15.43
C ARG A 320 -5.88 2.83 14.23
N ALA A 321 -5.75 1.85 13.33
CA ALA A 321 -6.70 1.67 12.23
C ALA A 321 -8.12 1.33 12.71
N THR A 322 -8.24 0.60 13.82
CA THR A 322 -9.52 0.25 14.44
C THR A 322 -10.18 1.49 15.07
N GLU A 323 -9.41 2.31 15.79
CA GLU A 323 -9.90 3.59 16.34
C GLU A 323 -10.42 4.51 15.22
N LEU A 324 -9.67 4.63 14.11
CA LEU A 324 -10.14 5.38 12.93
C LEU A 324 -11.43 4.80 12.34
N LEU A 325 -11.55 3.47 12.28
CA LEU A 325 -12.76 2.80 11.77
C LEU A 325 -13.97 3.01 12.68
N GLU A 326 -13.78 3.11 14.00
CA GLU A 326 -14.81 3.47 14.96
C GLU A 326 -15.30 4.91 14.73
N GLU A 327 -14.39 5.86 14.46
CA GLU A 327 -14.74 7.24 14.08
C GLU A 327 -15.62 7.27 12.81
N LEU A 328 -15.23 6.53 11.76
CA LEU A 328 -16.02 6.40 10.53
C LEU A 328 -17.40 5.80 10.79
N THR A 329 -17.45 4.75 11.60
CA THR A 329 -18.70 4.06 11.92
C THR A 329 -19.64 4.95 12.72
N ALA A 330 -19.10 5.73 13.66
CA ALA A 330 -19.86 6.70 14.44
C ALA A 330 -20.45 7.79 13.52
N GLU A 331 -19.66 8.34 12.58
CA GLU A 331 -20.16 9.35 11.63
C GLU A 331 -21.29 8.81 10.75
N ILE A 332 -21.14 7.59 10.22
CA ILE A 332 -22.18 6.97 9.40
C ILE A 332 -23.45 6.73 10.24
N GLY A 333 -23.28 6.30 11.49
CA GLY A 333 -24.37 6.08 12.43
C GLY A 333 -25.14 7.36 12.80
N THR A 334 -24.44 8.46 13.10
CA THR A 334 -25.07 9.76 13.42
C THR A 334 -25.82 10.34 12.23
N SER A 335 -25.24 10.23 11.03
CA SER A 335 -25.85 10.72 9.80
C SER A 335 -27.14 9.97 9.40
N SER A 336 -27.29 8.71 9.83
CA SER A 336 -28.51 7.91 9.60
C SER A 336 -29.66 8.21 10.58
N LEU A 337 -29.40 8.98 11.65
CA LEU A 337 -30.37 9.26 12.73
C LEU A 337 -31.19 10.55 12.50
N GLY A 338 -30.98 11.28 11.41
CA GLY A 338 -31.73 12.50 11.06
C GLY A 338 -33.17 12.28 10.55
N GLY A 339 -33.65 11.03 10.49
CA GLY A 339 -35.04 10.69 10.14
C GLY A 339 -35.84 10.31 11.39
N SER A 340 -36.92 11.06 11.68
CA SER A 340 -37.78 10.89 12.85
C SER A 340 -38.32 9.47 13.02
N ASP A 341 -38.51 9.11 14.30
CA ASP A 341 -39.16 7.95 14.89
C ASP A 341 -38.48 6.58 14.80
N GLY A 342 -38.22 6.02 15.99
CA GLY A 342 -38.30 4.58 16.21
C GLY A 342 -36.98 3.85 16.48
N ASP A 343 -36.71 3.67 17.77
CA ASP A 343 -36.37 2.39 18.38
C ASP A 343 -34.92 1.87 18.40
N ALA A 344 -34.64 1.13 19.47
CA ALA A 344 -33.35 0.52 19.84
C ALA A 344 -32.76 -0.42 18.76
N ALA A 345 -33.49 -0.72 17.69
CA ALA A 345 -33.03 -1.43 16.50
C ALA A 345 -32.11 -0.58 15.59
N LYS A 346 -32.14 0.75 15.69
CA LYS A 346 -31.36 1.67 14.84
C LYS A 346 -29.88 1.83 15.22
N LYS A 347 -29.47 1.33 16.40
CA LYS A 347 -28.05 1.29 16.84
C LYS A 347 -27.22 0.15 16.22
N ALA A 348 -27.81 -0.74 15.43
CA ALA A 348 -27.18 -2.03 15.09
C ALA A 348 -26.69 -2.20 13.64
N ALA A 349 -26.98 -1.27 12.72
CA ALA A 349 -26.57 -1.43 11.33
C ALA A 349 -25.25 -0.71 11.03
N ILE A 350 -24.14 -1.18 11.63
CA ILE A 350 -22.81 -0.90 11.05
C ILE A 350 -22.90 -1.31 9.56
N PRO A 351 -22.49 -0.49 8.58
CA PRO A 351 -22.51 -0.92 7.19
C PRO A 351 -21.69 -2.21 7.01
N ASP A 352 -22.13 -3.13 6.15
CA ASP A 352 -21.41 -4.38 5.87
C ASP A 352 -19.94 -4.14 5.50
N ALA A 353 -19.65 -3.02 4.85
CA ALA A 353 -18.29 -2.61 4.49
C ALA A 353 -17.41 -2.28 5.70
N CYS A 354 -17.93 -1.61 6.74
CA CYS A 354 -17.18 -1.34 7.97
C CYS A 354 -16.90 -2.63 8.73
N ARG A 355 -17.86 -3.57 8.78
CA ARG A 355 -17.63 -4.92 9.31
C ARG A 355 -16.56 -5.67 8.52
N ALA A 356 -16.59 -5.58 7.20
CA ALA A 356 -15.60 -6.21 6.34
C ALA A 356 -14.20 -5.60 6.52
N LEU A 357 -14.07 -4.28 6.72
CA LEU A 357 -12.79 -3.65 7.09
C LEU A 357 -12.28 -4.15 8.45
N ALA A 358 -13.15 -4.22 9.45
CA ALA A 358 -12.79 -4.76 10.77
C ALA A 358 -12.32 -6.22 10.66
N ALA A 359 -13.03 -7.06 9.89
CA ALA A 359 -12.63 -8.43 9.62
C ALA A 359 -11.29 -8.50 8.88
N LEU A 360 -11.02 -7.61 7.92
CA LEU A 360 -9.74 -7.53 7.21
C LEU A 360 -8.58 -7.14 8.14
N LEU A 361 -8.81 -6.20 9.07
CA LEU A 361 -7.84 -5.83 10.11
C LEU A 361 -7.54 -7.01 11.03
N GLN A 362 -8.58 -7.72 11.49
CA GLN A 362 -8.42 -8.93 12.31
C GLN A 362 -7.70 -10.05 11.54
N ALA A 363 -8.03 -10.25 10.27
CA ALA A 363 -7.33 -11.21 9.42
C ALA A 363 -5.86 -10.83 9.24
N THR A 364 -5.53 -9.53 9.21
CA THR A 364 -4.13 -9.05 9.16
C THR A 364 -3.38 -9.44 10.44
N LEU A 365 -4.01 -9.36 11.62
CA LEU A 365 -3.45 -9.82 12.90
C LEU A 365 -3.31 -11.35 12.98
N GLN A 366 -4.25 -12.07 12.36
CA GLN A 366 -4.38 -13.52 12.46
C GLN A 366 -3.71 -14.27 11.32
N ARG A 367 -2.99 -13.59 10.43
CA ARG A 367 -2.25 -14.25 9.36
C ARG A 367 -1.30 -15.28 9.96
N ARG A 368 -1.76 -16.53 9.93
CA ARG A 368 -0.94 -17.72 9.97
C ARG A 368 -0.69 -18.08 8.51
N SER A 369 0.51 -18.53 8.20
CA SER A 369 0.95 -19.01 6.89
C SER A 369 -0.14 -19.87 6.20
N GLY A 370 -0.92 -19.25 5.31
CA GLY A 370 -2.04 -19.88 4.59
C GLY A 370 -2.71 -18.95 3.60
#